data_AF-A0A1F8DW95-F1
#
_entry.id   AF-A0A1F8DW95-F1
#
_cell.length_a   1.000
_cell.length_b   1.000
_cell.length_c   1.000
_cell.angle_alpha   90.00
_cell.angle_beta   90.00
_cell.angle_gamma   90.00
#
_symmetry.space_group_name_H-M   'P 1'
#
loop_
_entity.id
_entity.type
_entity.pdbx_description
1 polymer ?
#
loop_
_entity_poly.entity_id
_entity_poly.type
_entity_poly.pdbx_seq_one_letter_code
_entity_poly.pdbx_strand_id
1 'polypeptide(L)'
;MSTRLQKITFGFCGGFLVLYGSVALYAASSGVTRPQLLFGMLGHRFFVQEPWGSVAWFIKATRFHDEQKIDAAEEALHEAIRLDPYNHPEYWLRLGQLQFEQRRQKEALETVTKVLGLWNEDAINYLIQQKRDILSQLSGVEPERIPRTQSDDLIELALLRAAVAETLGDNTQARLWIGRASSWRAAIDK
;
A
#
# COMPACT_ATOMS: atom_id res chain seq x y z
N MET A 1 38.92 26.07 -45.98
CA MET A 1 37.59 25.95 -45.35
C MET A 1 37.82 25.57 -43.91
N SER A 2 37.47 26.49 -43.01
CA SER A 2 37.76 26.46 -41.57
C SER A 2 36.49 26.04 -40.84
N THR A 3 36.53 24.92 -40.12
CA THR A 3 35.40 24.46 -39.31
C THR A 3 35.79 24.49 -37.84
N ARG A 4 35.21 25.46 -37.13
CA ARG A 4 35.43 25.79 -35.73
C ARG A 4 35.10 24.63 -34.79
N LEU A 5 36.05 24.29 -33.93
CA LEU A 5 35.80 23.60 -32.66
C LEU A 5 34.97 24.52 -31.74
N GLN A 6 33.69 24.22 -31.55
CA GLN A 6 32.90 24.83 -30.49
C GLN A 6 33.12 24.06 -29.18
N LYS A 7 33.76 24.75 -28.24
CA LYS A 7 33.85 24.38 -26.82
C LYS A 7 32.44 24.32 -26.25
N ILE A 8 32.01 23.16 -25.78
CA ILE A 8 30.82 23.03 -24.94
C ILE A 8 31.29 23.19 -23.49
N THR A 9 31.07 24.40 -22.96
CA THR A 9 31.17 24.73 -21.54
C THR A 9 30.10 23.99 -20.75
N PHE A 10 30.52 23.20 -19.76
CA PHE A 10 29.65 22.61 -18.75
C PHE A 10 29.08 23.73 -17.87
N GLY A 11 27.79 24.03 -18.03
CA GLY A 11 27.00 24.81 -17.11
C GLY A 11 26.18 23.89 -16.22
N PHE A 12 26.51 23.84 -14.93
CA PHE A 12 25.72 23.20 -13.89
C PHE A 12 24.39 23.95 -13.74
N CYS A 13 23.26 23.28 -13.97
CA CYS A 13 21.97 23.68 -13.41
C CYS A 13 21.12 22.42 -13.24
N GLY A 14 20.53 22.26 -12.06
CA GLY A 14 19.90 21.03 -11.59
C GLY A 14 18.78 20.53 -12.51
N GLY A 15 18.74 19.21 -12.73
CA GLY A 15 17.73 18.55 -13.54
C GLY A 15 17.78 17.04 -13.33
N PHE A 16 17.02 16.57 -12.36
CA PHE A 16 16.81 15.16 -12.05
C PHE A 16 15.82 14.58 -13.08
N LEU A 17 16.27 14.28 -14.31
CA LEU A 17 15.47 13.52 -15.28
C LEU A 17 16.34 13.11 -16.48
N VAL A 18 15.98 11.98 -17.07
CA VAL A 18 16.56 11.33 -18.25
C VAL A 18 17.71 10.36 -17.96
N LEU A 19 17.38 9.19 -17.39
CA LEU A 19 18.03 7.92 -17.75
C LEU A 19 17.14 6.68 -17.55
N TYR A 20 15.81 6.82 -17.48
CA TYR A 20 14.90 5.66 -17.52
C TYR A 20 14.61 5.19 -18.96
N GLY A 21 14.72 6.08 -19.96
CA GLY A 21 14.39 5.75 -21.36
C GLY A 21 15.40 4.84 -22.07
N SER A 22 16.68 4.88 -21.69
CA SER A 22 17.73 4.13 -22.39
C SER A 22 17.87 2.68 -21.94
N VAL A 23 17.40 2.34 -20.73
CA VAL A 23 17.52 0.98 -20.17
C VAL A 23 16.41 0.05 -20.70
N ALA A 24 15.20 0.58 -20.91
CA ALA A 24 14.09 -0.19 -21.48
C ALA A 24 14.34 -0.59 -22.94
N LEU A 25 14.99 0.27 -23.73
CA LEU A 25 15.23 0.01 -25.16
C LEU A 25 16.28 -1.08 -25.41
N TYR A 26 17.19 -1.33 -24.47
CA TYR A 26 18.19 -2.40 -24.58
C TYR A 26 17.66 -3.78 -24.17
N ALA A 27 16.65 -3.83 -23.29
CA ALA A 27 16.01 -5.08 -22.86
C ALA A 27 15.11 -5.69 -23.96
N ALA A 28 14.56 -4.87 -24.87
CA ALA A 28 13.69 -5.33 -25.95
C ALA A 28 14.44 -6.07 -27.08
N SER A 29 15.75 -5.83 -27.26
CA SER A 29 16.53 -6.44 -28.35
C SER A 29 17.21 -7.77 -27.98
N SER A 30 17.31 -8.08 -26.68
CA SER A 30 18.11 -9.21 -26.18
C SER A 30 17.29 -10.37 -25.63
N GLY A 31 15.96 -10.29 -25.56
CA GLY A 31 15.08 -11.42 -25.24
C GLY A 31 15.25 -12.02 -23.83
N VAL A 32 15.87 -11.30 -22.89
CA VAL A 32 16.12 -11.78 -21.53
C VAL A 32 15.01 -11.30 -20.59
N THR A 33 14.02 -12.17 -20.34
CA THR A 33 12.93 -11.99 -19.36
C THR A 33 13.35 -12.41 -17.94
N ARG A 34 14.52 -11.96 -17.45
CA ARG A 34 14.93 -12.14 -16.04
C ARG A 34 15.71 -10.91 -15.54
N PRO A 35 15.11 -10.05 -14.70
CA PRO A 35 15.77 -8.84 -14.18
C PRO A 35 16.91 -9.11 -13.17
N GLN A 36 17.14 -10.37 -12.80
CA GLN A 36 18.12 -10.78 -11.77
C GLN A 36 19.58 -10.59 -12.19
N LEU A 37 19.87 -10.46 -13.50
CA LEU A 37 21.25 -10.42 -14.02
C LEU A 37 21.86 -9.00 -14.11
N LEU A 38 21.07 -7.93 -13.90
CA LEU A 38 21.60 -6.56 -13.96
C LEU A 38 22.33 -6.12 -12.68
N PHE A 39 22.26 -6.93 -11.61
CA PHE A 39 22.74 -6.60 -10.26
C PHE A 39 24.25 -6.74 -10.04
N GLY A 40 25.03 -7.17 -11.04
CA GLY A 40 26.45 -7.49 -10.85
C GLY A 40 27.46 -6.33 -10.91
N MET A 41 27.10 -5.15 -11.43
CA MET A 41 28.14 -4.17 -11.86
C MET A 41 28.22 -2.86 -11.08
N LEU A 42 27.30 -2.55 -10.16
CA LEU A 42 27.36 -1.31 -9.39
C LEU A 42 27.45 -1.65 -7.90
N GLY A 43 28.68 -1.80 -7.42
CA GLY A 43 29.08 -2.15 -6.05
C GLY A 43 28.72 -1.11 -4.97
N HIS A 44 27.59 -0.42 -5.12
CA HIS A 44 26.94 0.30 -4.04
C HIS A 44 25.75 -0.52 -3.58
N ARG A 45 25.78 -0.93 -2.31
CA ARG A 45 24.74 -1.69 -1.63
C ARG A 45 23.50 -0.81 -1.45
N PHE A 46 22.79 -0.55 -2.54
CA PHE A 46 21.42 -0.08 -2.49
C PHE A 46 20.60 -1.25 -1.96
N PHE A 47 20.07 -1.10 -0.74
CA PHE A 47 19.04 -1.98 -0.22
C PHE A 47 17.77 -1.70 -1.04
N VAL A 48 17.72 -2.26 -2.25
CA VAL A 48 16.50 -2.37 -3.03
C VAL A 48 15.72 -3.50 -2.37
N GLN A 49 14.93 -3.13 -1.36
CA GLN A 49 13.91 -4.01 -0.83
C GLN A 49 12.94 -4.25 -2.00
N GLU A 50 13.00 -5.43 -2.61
CA GLU A 50 12.08 -5.84 -3.68
C GLU A 50 10.64 -5.63 -3.18
N PRO A 51 9.85 -4.70 -3.75
CA PRO A 51 8.45 -4.48 -3.35
C PRO A 51 7.58 -5.74 -3.48
N TRP A 52 8.07 -6.72 -4.24
CA TRP A 52 7.46 -8.04 -4.41
C TRP A 52 7.59 -8.95 -3.18
N GLY A 53 8.52 -8.67 -2.26
CA GLY A 53 8.76 -9.49 -1.08
C GLY A 53 7.57 -9.47 -0.11
N SER A 54 7.12 -8.28 0.28
CA SER A 54 5.97 -8.11 1.18
C SER A 54 4.68 -8.66 0.55
N VAL A 55 4.46 -8.38 -0.73
CA VAL A 55 3.30 -8.90 -1.50
C VAL A 55 3.32 -10.43 -1.58
N ALA A 56 4.48 -11.06 -1.78
CA ALA A 56 4.58 -12.51 -1.80
C ALA A 56 4.23 -13.15 -0.44
N TRP A 57 4.66 -12.52 0.66
CA TRP A 57 4.26 -12.94 2.01
C TRP A 57 2.76 -12.77 2.24
N PHE A 58 2.18 -11.69 1.75
CA PHE A 58 0.74 -11.48 1.81
C PHE A 58 -0.04 -12.55 1.04
N ILE A 59 0.34 -12.87 -0.20
CA ILE A 59 -0.28 -13.95 -0.99
C ILE A 59 -0.17 -15.28 -0.26
N LYS A 60 0.97 -15.55 0.37
CA LYS A 60 1.19 -16.75 1.19
C LYS A 60 0.26 -16.78 2.40
N ALA A 61 0.07 -15.65 3.07
CA ALA A 61 -0.85 -15.53 4.19
C ALA A 61 -2.30 -15.85 3.76
N THR A 62 -2.77 -15.27 2.66
CA THR A 62 -4.11 -15.54 2.12
C THR A 62 -4.28 -17.03 1.83
N ARG A 63 -3.29 -17.66 1.20
CA ARG A 63 -3.33 -19.11 0.96
C ARG A 63 -3.40 -19.92 2.26
N PHE A 64 -2.62 -19.55 3.27
CA PHE A 64 -2.67 -20.23 4.56
C PHE A 64 -4.00 -20.05 5.27
N HIS A 65 -4.59 -18.86 5.17
CA HIS A 65 -5.92 -18.58 5.67
C HIS A 65 -6.97 -19.47 4.99
N ASP A 66 -6.93 -19.59 3.66
CA ASP A 66 -7.83 -20.48 2.89
C ASP A 66 -7.64 -21.96 3.26
N GLU A 67 -6.39 -22.36 3.57
CA GLU A 67 -6.05 -23.69 4.09
C GLU A 67 -6.38 -23.86 5.59
N GLN A 68 -7.03 -22.89 6.24
CA GLN A 68 -7.34 -22.83 7.68
C GLN A 68 -6.13 -22.94 8.61
N LYS A 69 -4.91 -22.69 8.10
CA LYS A 69 -3.67 -22.64 8.87
C LYS A 69 -3.47 -21.25 9.44
N ILE A 70 -4.29 -20.92 10.43
CA ILE A 70 -4.40 -19.54 10.93
C ILE A 70 -3.08 -19.00 11.48
N ASP A 71 -2.34 -19.80 12.27
CA ASP A 71 -1.06 -19.36 12.85
C ASP A 71 -0.03 -19.04 11.76
N ALA A 72 0.04 -19.88 10.72
CA ALA A 72 0.95 -19.64 9.59
C ALA A 72 0.53 -18.43 8.75
N ALA A 73 -0.78 -18.15 8.66
CA ALA A 73 -1.29 -16.96 8.00
C ALA A 73 -0.90 -15.69 8.77
N GLU A 74 -1.00 -15.71 10.10
CA GLU A 74 -0.59 -14.60 10.96
C GLU A 74 0.93 -14.34 10.86
N GLU A 75 1.76 -15.38 10.94
CA GLU A 75 3.22 -15.25 10.77
C GLU A 75 3.57 -14.61 9.41
N ALA A 76 2.91 -15.06 8.35
CA ALA A 76 3.13 -14.52 7.01
C ALA A 76 2.68 -13.05 6.89
N LEU A 77 1.59 -12.65 7.55
CA LEU A 77 1.17 -11.24 7.63
C LEU A 77 2.17 -10.39 8.41
N HIS A 78 2.70 -10.90 9.51
CA HIS A 78 3.75 -10.21 10.26
C HIS A 78 5.01 -9.99 9.42
N GLU A 79 5.43 -10.96 8.61
CA GLU A 79 6.56 -10.78 7.69
C GLU A 79 6.24 -9.78 6.57
N ALA A 80 5.02 -9.80 6.01
CA ALA A 80 4.59 -8.81 5.02
C ALA A 80 4.66 -7.38 5.60
N ILE A 81 4.13 -7.19 6.81
CA ILE A 81 4.15 -5.91 7.55
C ILE A 81 5.58 -5.49 7.91
N ARG A 82 6.44 -6.43 8.31
CA ARG A 82 7.84 -6.14 8.65
C ARG A 82 8.62 -5.63 7.44
N LEU A 83 8.32 -6.15 6.26
CA LEU A 83 8.95 -5.74 5.01
C LEU A 83 8.38 -4.43 4.48
N ASP A 84 7.06 -4.24 4.56
CA ASP A 84 6.40 -3.00 4.17
C ASP A 84 5.29 -2.61 5.17
N PRO A 85 5.63 -1.81 6.18
CA PRO A 85 4.67 -1.44 7.21
C PRO A 85 3.71 -0.32 6.79
N TYR A 86 3.97 0.41 5.69
CA TYR A 86 3.33 1.71 5.42
C TYR A 86 2.59 1.80 4.08
N ASN A 87 2.92 0.99 3.07
CA ASN A 87 2.28 1.16 1.76
C ASN A 87 1.01 0.30 1.60
N HIS A 88 0.84 -0.73 2.43
CA HIS A 88 -0.22 -1.72 2.28
C HIS A 88 -1.05 -1.88 3.57
N PRO A 89 -2.04 -1.00 3.82
CA PRO A 89 -2.94 -1.13 4.96
C PRO A 89 -3.76 -2.43 4.91
N GLU A 90 -3.94 -3.03 3.72
CA GLU A 90 -4.55 -4.36 3.56
C GLU A 90 -3.89 -5.43 4.44
N TYR A 91 -2.56 -5.39 4.62
CA TYR A 91 -1.85 -6.40 5.43
C TYR A 91 -2.29 -6.36 6.88
N TRP A 92 -2.42 -5.15 7.41
CA TRP A 92 -2.87 -4.93 8.76
C TRP A 92 -4.37 -5.16 8.92
N LEU A 93 -5.17 -4.86 7.90
CA LEU A 93 -6.60 -5.16 7.87
C LEU A 93 -6.82 -6.67 7.99
N ARG A 94 -6.11 -7.47 7.18
CA ARG A 94 -6.17 -8.94 7.27
C ARG A 94 -5.71 -9.44 8.63
N LEU A 95 -4.63 -8.89 9.18
CA LEU A 95 -4.14 -9.27 10.50
C LEU A 95 -5.17 -8.96 11.60
N GLY A 96 -5.74 -7.76 11.58
CA GLY A 96 -6.78 -7.37 12.53
C GLY A 96 -8.05 -8.20 12.41
N GLN A 97 -8.47 -8.54 11.18
CA GLN A 97 -9.60 -9.45 10.93
C GLN A 97 -9.33 -10.83 11.52
N LEU A 98 -8.15 -11.38 11.26
CA LEU A 98 -7.74 -12.69 11.77
C LEU A 98 -7.73 -12.75 13.30
N GLN A 99 -7.18 -11.72 13.95
CA GLN A 99 -7.15 -11.59 15.40
C GLN A 99 -8.57 -11.44 15.98
N PHE A 100 -9.44 -10.67 15.29
CA PHE A 100 -10.83 -10.51 15.70
C PHE A 100 -11.62 -11.83 15.60
N GLU A 101 -11.46 -12.57 14.51
CA GLU A 101 -12.07 -13.90 14.31
C GLU A 101 -11.63 -14.91 15.37
N GLN A 102 -10.36 -14.85 15.78
CA GLN A 102 -9.82 -15.65 16.87
C GLN A 102 -10.20 -15.15 18.28
N ARG A 103 -11.10 -14.16 18.38
CA ARG A 103 -11.51 -13.55 19.65
C ARG A 103 -10.36 -12.93 20.45
N ARG A 104 -9.30 -12.48 19.78
CA ARG A 104 -8.19 -11.71 20.36
C ARG A 104 -8.46 -10.22 20.18
N GLN A 105 -9.53 -9.71 20.81
CA GLN A 105 -10.02 -8.34 20.56
C GLN A 105 -9.00 -7.27 20.96
N LYS A 106 -8.22 -7.49 22.03
CA LYS A 106 -7.20 -6.54 22.48
C LYS A 106 -6.08 -6.39 21.45
N GLU A 107 -5.58 -7.50 20.93
CA GLU A 107 -4.56 -7.52 19.88
C GLU A 107 -5.08 -6.89 18.58
N ALA A 108 -6.32 -7.24 18.18
CA ALA A 108 -6.97 -6.62 17.03
C ALA A 108 -7.08 -5.09 17.20
N LEU A 109 -7.43 -4.61 18.39
CA LEU A 109 -7.48 -3.18 18.69
C LEU A 109 -6.10 -2.54 18.54
N GLU A 110 -5.06 -3.14 19.11
CA GLU A 110 -3.69 -2.63 19.04
C GLU A 110 -3.19 -2.55 17.59
N THR A 111 -3.37 -3.64 16.83
CA THR A 111 -3.03 -3.73 15.40
C THR A 111 -3.70 -2.60 14.61
N VAL A 112 -5.01 -2.45 14.73
CA VAL A 112 -5.76 -1.44 13.99
C VAL A 112 -5.46 -0.02 14.47
N THR A 113 -5.20 0.17 15.79
CA THR A 113 -4.75 1.45 16.34
C THR A 113 -3.44 1.90 15.72
N LYS A 114 -2.49 0.97 15.61
CA LYS A 114 -1.16 1.27 15.10
C LYS A 114 -1.22 1.79 13.67
N VAL A 115 -2.03 1.14 12.83
CA VAL A 115 -2.24 1.57 11.45
C VAL A 115 -2.94 2.91 11.39
N LEU A 116 -4.09 3.07 12.03
CA LEU A 116 -4.82 4.33 11.97
C LEU A 116 -4.08 5.50 12.64
N GLY A 117 -3.08 5.22 13.49
CA GLY A 117 -2.16 6.22 14.04
C GLY A 117 -0.98 6.56 13.12
N LEU A 118 -0.54 5.62 12.28
CA LEU A 118 0.52 5.83 11.28
C LEU A 118 0.04 6.68 10.09
N TRP A 119 -1.24 6.55 9.71
CA TRP A 119 -1.88 7.37 8.70
C TRP A 119 -2.70 8.45 9.40
N ASN A 120 -2.22 9.70 9.35
CA ASN A 120 -3.00 10.81 9.89
C ASN A 120 -4.27 11.04 9.05
N GLU A 121 -5.25 11.74 9.64
CA GLU A 121 -6.53 12.02 9.00
C GLU A 121 -6.36 12.77 7.67
N ASP A 122 -5.32 13.61 7.54
CA ASP A 122 -5.00 14.32 6.30
C ASP A 122 -4.59 13.37 5.16
N ALA A 123 -3.75 12.37 5.45
CA ALA A 123 -3.36 11.36 4.45
C ALA A 123 -4.55 10.52 4.00
N ILE A 124 -5.44 10.16 4.94
CA ILE A 124 -6.69 9.43 4.64
C ILE A 124 -7.58 10.30 3.74
N ASN A 125 -7.79 11.56 4.09
CA ASN A 125 -8.58 12.50 3.30
C ASN A 125 -8.00 12.73 1.90
N TYR A 126 -6.68 12.76 1.77
CA TYR A 126 -5.99 12.87 0.48
C TYR A 126 -6.26 11.65 -0.42
N LEU A 127 -6.18 10.44 0.13
CA LEU A 127 -6.48 9.20 -0.61
C LEU A 127 -7.95 9.12 -1.03
N ILE A 128 -8.86 9.55 -0.15
CA ILE A 128 -10.29 9.68 -0.46
C ILE A 128 -10.51 10.66 -1.61
N GLN A 129 -9.80 11.80 -1.59
CA GLN A 129 -9.86 12.77 -2.68
C GLN A 129 -9.35 12.14 -3.99
N GLN A 130 -8.18 11.51 -3.99
CA GLN A 130 -7.67 10.85 -5.19
C GLN A 130 -8.67 9.85 -5.77
N LYS A 131 -9.31 9.05 -4.92
CA LYS A 131 -10.35 8.11 -5.34
C LYS A 131 -11.55 8.83 -5.97
N ARG A 132 -12.01 9.94 -5.37
CA ARG A 132 -13.10 10.76 -5.92
C ARG A 132 -12.74 11.35 -7.29
N ASP A 133 -11.52 11.86 -7.46
CA ASP A 133 -11.07 12.38 -8.75
C ASP A 133 -11.11 11.28 -9.82
N ILE A 134 -10.65 10.06 -9.50
CA ILE A 134 -10.73 8.90 -10.39
C ILE A 134 -12.19 8.56 -10.71
N LEU A 135 -13.08 8.53 -9.72
CA LEU A 135 -14.51 8.29 -9.90
C LEU A 135 -15.17 9.31 -10.82
N SER A 136 -14.84 10.60 -10.64
CA SER A 136 -15.37 11.69 -11.47
C SER A 136 -14.96 11.56 -12.94
N GLN A 137 -13.74 11.08 -13.20
CA GLN A 137 -13.23 10.84 -14.56
C GLN A 137 -13.89 9.63 -15.23
N LEU A 138 -14.41 8.69 -14.42
CA LEU A 138 -15.02 7.44 -14.87
C LEU A 138 -16.56 7.50 -14.82
N SER A 139 -17.17 8.70 -14.83
CA SER A 139 -18.62 8.87 -14.67
C SER A 139 -19.41 7.94 -15.62
N GLY A 140 -20.06 6.91 -15.07
CA GLY A 140 -20.77 5.86 -15.81
C GLY A 140 -20.29 4.44 -15.52
N VAL A 141 -19.16 4.26 -14.81
CA VAL A 141 -18.72 2.97 -14.29
C VAL A 141 -19.30 2.77 -12.88
N GLU A 142 -19.97 1.64 -12.66
CA GLU A 142 -20.48 1.27 -11.33
C GLU A 142 -19.32 1.22 -10.31
N PRO A 143 -19.48 1.80 -9.10
CA PRO A 143 -18.44 1.81 -8.07
C PRO A 143 -17.88 0.42 -7.73
N GLU A 144 -18.70 -0.61 -7.87
CA GLU A 144 -18.36 -2.02 -7.62
C GLU A 144 -17.36 -2.60 -8.63
N ARG A 145 -17.28 -2.00 -9.83
CA ARG A 145 -16.30 -2.39 -10.86
C ARG A 145 -14.93 -1.75 -10.64
N ILE A 146 -14.83 -0.82 -9.71
CA ILE A 146 -13.60 -0.12 -9.40
C ILE A 146 -12.83 -0.97 -8.40
N PRO A 147 -11.55 -1.30 -8.68
CA PRO A 147 -10.74 -2.09 -7.77
C PRO A 147 -10.71 -1.48 -6.37
N ARG A 148 -10.66 -2.34 -5.35
CA ARG A 148 -10.38 -1.89 -3.97
C ARG A 148 -9.12 -1.04 -3.97
N THR A 149 -9.21 0.11 -3.31
CA THR A 149 -8.12 1.05 -3.16
C THR A 149 -7.64 1.10 -1.71
N GLN A 150 -6.47 1.68 -1.49
CA GLN A 150 -5.94 1.93 -0.16
C GLN A 150 -6.92 2.70 0.74
N SER A 151 -7.71 3.62 0.17
CA SER A 151 -8.73 4.37 0.93
C SER A 151 -9.86 3.48 1.46
N ASP A 152 -10.20 2.40 0.75
CA ASP A 152 -11.24 1.44 1.17
C ASP A 152 -10.76 0.61 2.36
N ASP A 153 -9.51 0.14 2.31
CA ASP A 153 -8.93 -0.63 3.42
C ASP A 153 -8.85 0.20 4.70
N LEU A 154 -8.57 1.50 4.59
CA LEU A 154 -8.53 2.43 5.74
C LEU A 154 -9.93 2.69 6.32
N ILE A 155 -10.97 2.76 5.48
CA ILE A 155 -12.37 2.81 5.94
C ILE A 155 -12.75 1.50 6.64
N GLU A 156 -12.37 0.36 6.08
CA GLU A 156 -12.62 -0.97 6.67
C GLU A 156 -11.88 -1.14 8.01
N LEU A 157 -10.65 -0.64 8.13
CA LEU A 157 -9.91 -0.59 9.38
C LEU A 157 -10.64 0.25 10.44
N ALA A 158 -11.19 1.40 10.09
CA ALA A 158 -11.97 2.21 11.04
C ALA A 158 -13.24 1.50 11.51
N LEU A 159 -13.92 0.77 10.61
CA LEU A 159 -15.08 -0.05 10.97
C LEU A 159 -14.70 -1.24 11.87
N LEU A 160 -13.60 -1.92 11.54
CA LEU A 160 -13.07 -3.00 12.36
C LEU A 160 -12.71 -2.50 13.77
N ARG A 161 -12.08 -1.33 13.87
CA ARG A 161 -11.80 -0.69 15.16
C ARG A 161 -13.07 -0.46 15.96
N ALA A 162 -14.12 0.03 15.31
CA ALA A 162 -15.40 0.27 15.97
C ALA A 162 -16.02 -1.03 16.48
N ALA A 163 -16.05 -2.08 15.65
CA ALA A 163 -16.55 -3.39 16.03
C ALA A 163 -15.78 -3.97 17.22
N VAL A 164 -14.45 -3.86 17.20
CA VAL A 164 -13.59 -4.26 18.31
C VAL A 164 -13.93 -3.45 19.59
N ALA A 165 -14.13 -2.14 19.49
CA ALA A 165 -14.52 -1.31 20.62
C ALA A 165 -15.89 -1.71 21.20
N GLU A 166 -16.88 -2.06 20.36
CA GLU A 166 -18.18 -2.57 20.81
C GLU A 166 -18.04 -3.87 21.60
N THR A 167 -17.24 -4.81 21.10
CA THR A 167 -17.00 -6.08 21.80
C THR A 167 -16.30 -5.90 23.15
N LEU A 168 -15.53 -4.82 23.31
CA LEU A 168 -14.86 -4.45 24.56
C LEU A 168 -15.74 -3.59 25.48
N GLY A 169 -16.95 -3.21 25.05
CA GLY A 169 -17.88 -2.37 25.81
C GLY A 169 -17.64 -0.87 25.72
N ASP A 170 -16.72 -0.40 24.87
CA ASP A 170 -16.45 1.03 24.66
C ASP A 170 -17.34 1.59 23.53
N ASN A 171 -18.61 1.78 23.87
CA ASN A 171 -19.62 2.32 22.95
C ASN A 171 -19.37 3.78 22.52
N THR A 172 -18.47 4.49 23.20
CA THR A 172 -18.11 5.86 22.84
C THR A 172 -17.11 5.85 21.69
N GLN A 173 -16.06 5.04 21.81
CA GLN A 173 -15.10 4.85 20.72
C GLN A 173 -15.74 4.20 19.51
N ALA A 174 -16.61 3.20 19.70
CA ALA A 174 -17.34 2.58 18.60
C ALA A 174 -18.08 3.60 17.73
N ARG A 175 -18.92 4.44 18.36
CA ARG A 175 -19.69 5.47 17.66
C ARG A 175 -18.81 6.52 16.98
N LEU A 176 -17.71 6.91 17.62
CA LEU A 176 -16.76 7.85 17.04
C LEU A 176 -16.18 7.31 15.71
N TRP A 177 -15.72 6.07 15.71
CA TRP A 177 -15.08 5.46 14.55
C TRP A 177 -16.08 5.08 13.44
N ILE A 178 -17.30 4.69 13.80
CA ILE A 178 -18.42 4.56 12.84
C ILE A 178 -18.71 5.91 12.17
N GLY A 179 -18.75 6.99 12.94
CA GLY A 179 -18.97 8.35 12.43
C GLY A 179 -17.87 8.77 11.45
N ARG A 180 -16.60 8.54 11.79
CA ARG A 180 -15.45 8.79 10.90
C ARG A 180 -15.55 7.98 9.61
N ALA A 181 -15.72 6.66 9.70
CA ALA A 181 -15.84 5.79 8.53
C ALA A 181 -16.99 6.22 7.62
N SER A 182 -18.14 6.58 8.20
CA SER A 182 -19.30 7.09 7.45
C SER A 182 -18.99 8.42 6.76
N SER A 183 -18.30 9.33 7.44
CA SER A 183 -17.89 10.62 6.88
C SER A 183 -16.93 10.48 5.70
N TRP A 184 -15.95 9.56 5.82
CA TRP A 184 -15.00 9.23 4.77
C TRP A 184 -15.69 8.62 3.55
N ARG A 185 -16.61 7.69 3.79
CA ARG A 185 -17.40 7.07 2.72
C ARG A 185 -18.26 8.12 1.99
N ALA A 186 -18.95 8.97 2.74
CA ALA A 186 -19.75 10.05 2.15
C ALA A 186 -18.91 11.09 1.39
N ALA A 187 -17.62 11.23 1.69
CA ALA A 187 -16.71 12.10 0.94
C ALA A 187 -16.28 11.49 -0.41
N ILE A 188 -16.35 10.16 -0.56
CA ILE A 188 -16.12 9.47 -1.83
C ILE A 188 -17.33 9.64 -2.77
N ASP A 189 -18.55 9.59 -2.23
CA ASP A 189 -19.80 9.59 -3.00
C ASP A 189 -20.26 10.98 -3.51
N LYS A 190 -19.58 12.07 -3.11
CA LYS A 190 -19.91 13.46 -3.46
C LYS A 190 -19.15 13.94 -4.69
#